data_AF-A0A916RXK8-F1
#
_entry.id   AF-A0A916RXK8-F1
#
_cell.length_a   1.000
_cell.length_b   1.000
_cell.length_c   1.000
_cell.angle_alpha   90.00
_cell.angle_beta   90.00
_cell.angle_gamma   90.00
#
_symmetry.space_group_name_H-M   'P 1'
#
loop_
_entity.id
_entity.type
_entity.pdbx_description
1 polymer ?
#
loop_
_entity_poly.entity_id
_entity_poly.type
_entity_poly.pdbx_seq_one_letter_code
_entity_poly.pdbx_strand_id
1 'polypeptide(L)'
;MSNINTFKTLNWKLISTLSIIALVRPFMSILGISDALGKPVASITATILITIIWITTVYLTQDSHPIVTLVFTGIGYAILAIIISGILSPILTGHLQGPLTNPRGIVSVLLTNVIWGLISGLIASSLLKIKGK
;
A
#
# COMPACT_ATOMS: atom_id res chain seq x y z
N MET A 1 28.76 25.62 9.57
CA MET A 1 27.41 25.11 9.28
C MET A 1 27.56 23.73 8.66
N SER A 2 27.23 22.68 9.40
CA SER A 2 27.41 21.28 8.97
C SER A 2 26.38 20.92 7.89
N ASN A 3 26.87 20.20 6.87
CA ASN A 3 26.14 19.76 5.68
C ASN A 3 24.89 18.92 6.02
N ILE A 4 23.70 19.52 5.87
CA ILE A 4 22.41 18.83 5.92
C ILE A 4 22.02 18.47 4.50
N ASN A 5 22.65 17.48 3.84
CA ASN A 5 22.22 17.03 2.51
C ASN A 5 22.56 15.55 2.22
N THR A 6 22.45 14.67 3.22
CA THR A 6 22.57 13.22 3.03
C THR A 6 21.20 12.53 2.84
N PHE A 7 20.15 13.30 2.51
CA PHE A 7 18.87 12.71 2.11
C PHE A 7 18.86 12.53 0.60
N LYS A 8 19.41 11.40 0.15
CA LYS A 8 19.23 10.88 -1.20
C LYS A 8 17.70 10.83 -1.45
N THR A 9 17.23 11.67 -2.37
CA THR A 9 15.82 12.06 -2.51
C THR A 9 14.91 10.85 -2.71
N LEU A 10 14.00 10.61 -1.76
CA LEU A 10 12.92 9.64 -1.90
C LEU A 10 12.04 10.00 -3.09
N ASN A 11 11.67 9.00 -3.91
CA ASN A 11 10.82 9.22 -5.07
C ASN A 11 9.34 9.32 -4.64
N TRP A 12 8.95 10.50 -4.13
CA TRP A 12 7.59 10.78 -3.67
C TRP A 12 6.52 10.54 -4.75
N LYS A 13 6.87 10.77 -6.03
CA LYS A 13 5.97 10.49 -7.16
C LYS A 13 5.69 8.99 -7.28
N LEU A 14 6.71 8.15 -7.15
CA LEU A 14 6.58 6.69 -7.18
C LEU A 14 5.72 6.19 -6.00
N ILE A 15 6.02 6.67 -4.79
CA ILE A 15 5.25 6.33 -3.58
C ILE A 15 3.77 6.65 -3.77
N SER A 16 3.46 7.89 -4.18
CA SER A 16 2.07 8.33 -4.39
C SER A 16 1.36 7.49 -5.46
N THR A 17 2.03 7.21 -6.58
CA THR A 17 1.46 6.41 -7.67
C THR A 17 1.12 4.99 -7.20
N LEU A 18 2.05 4.33 -6.51
CA LEU A 18 1.86 2.97 -6.03
C LEU A 18 0.79 2.87 -4.92
N SER A 19 0.71 3.88 -4.05
CA SER A 19 -0.34 3.97 -3.03
C SER A 19 -1.73 4.09 -3.66
N ILE A 20 -1.87 4.89 -4.72
CA ILE A 20 -3.14 5.05 -5.46
C ILE A 20 -3.51 3.76 -6.18
N ILE A 21 -2.56 3.09 -6.86
CA ILE A 21 -2.81 1.83 -7.55
C ILE A 21 -3.33 0.75 -6.58
N ALA A 22 -2.82 0.73 -5.35
CA ALA A 22 -3.27 -0.24 -4.35
C ALA A 22 -4.74 -0.05 -3.92
N LEU A 23 -5.37 1.10 -4.22
CA LEU A 23 -6.79 1.33 -3.95
C LEU A 23 -7.73 0.45 -4.77
N VAL A 24 -7.23 -0.20 -5.83
CA VAL A 24 -8.00 -1.20 -6.58
C VAL A 24 -8.67 -2.22 -5.66
N ARG A 25 -7.99 -2.65 -4.59
CA ARG A 25 -8.57 -3.61 -3.63
C ARG A 25 -9.77 -3.03 -2.87
N PRO A 26 -9.68 -1.86 -2.20
CA PRO A 26 -10.85 -1.17 -1.65
C PRO A 26 -12.01 -1.04 -2.64
N PHE A 27 -11.74 -0.61 -3.87
CA PHE A 27 -12.79 -0.48 -4.88
C PHE A 27 -13.43 -1.82 -5.25
N MET A 28 -12.66 -2.90 -5.42
CA MET A 28 -13.20 -4.24 -5.67
C MET A 28 -14.06 -4.77 -4.52
N SER A 29 -13.72 -4.42 -3.27
CA SER A 29 -14.53 -4.79 -2.11
C SER A 29 -15.82 -4.00 -2.04
N ILE A 30 -15.79 -2.72 -2.41
CA ILE A 30 -16.92 -1.81 -2.28
C ILE A 30 -17.92 -1.98 -3.43
N LEU A 31 -17.43 -2.25 -4.65
CA LEU A 31 -18.27 -2.48 -5.84
C LEU A 31 -18.93 -3.87 -5.86
N GLY A 32 -18.78 -4.69 -4.80
CA GLY A 32 -19.36 -6.05 -4.73
C GLY A 32 -18.67 -7.07 -5.64
N ILE A 33 -17.60 -6.70 -6.36
CA ILE A 33 -16.81 -7.61 -7.21
C ILE A 33 -16.22 -8.75 -6.37
N SER A 34 -15.89 -8.47 -5.11
CA SER A 34 -15.38 -9.47 -4.17
C SER A 34 -16.43 -10.51 -3.77
N ASP A 35 -17.73 -10.16 -3.81
CA ASP A 35 -18.83 -11.08 -3.52
C ASP A 35 -19.13 -11.96 -4.73
N ALA A 36 -19.03 -11.43 -5.95
CA ALA A 36 -19.20 -12.19 -7.19
C ALA A 36 -18.11 -13.24 -7.44
N LEU A 37 -16.86 -12.95 -7.02
CA LEU A 37 -15.72 -13.85 -7.16
C LEU A 37 -15.56 -14.85 -5.99
N GLY A 38 -16.30 -14.66 -4.91
CA GLY A 38 -16.17 -15.42 -3.67
C GLY A 38 -15.06 -14.90 -2.75
N LYS A 39 -15.43 -14.56 -1.51
CA LYS A 39 -14.49 -14.33 -0.40
C LYS A 39 -14.03 -15.70 0.13
N PRO A 40 -12.73 -15.98 0.32
CA PRO A 40 -11.60 -15.04 0.46
C PRO A 40 -10.74 -14.87 -0.80
N VAL A 41 -11.02 -15.60 -1.89
CA VAL A 41 -10.16 -15.66 -3.08
C VAL A 41 -9.94 -14.28 -3.68
N ALA A 42 -11.00 -13.48 -3.84
CA ALA A 42 -10.89 -12.12 -4.39
C ALA A 42 -9.90 -11.23 -3.62
N SER A 43 -9.94 -11.28 -2.29
CA SER A 43 -9.07 -10.48 -1.43
C SER A 43 -7.61 -10.93 -1.48
N ILE A 44 -7.39 -12.25 -1.51
CA ILE A 44 -6.04 -12.82 -1.60
C ILE A 44 -5.43 -12.48 -2.96
N THR A 45 -6.18 -12.70 -4.04
CA THR A 45 -5.75 -12.39 -5.41
C THR A 45 -5.39 -10.91 -5.55
N ALA A 46 -6.25 -9.99 -5.09
CA ALA A 46 -5.95 -8.56 -5.14
C ALA A 46 -4.67 -8.20 -4.37
N THR A 47 -4.47 -8.81 -3.19
CA THR A 47 -3.29 -8.56 -2.36
C THR A 47 -2.01 -9.04 -3.03
N ILE A 48 -2.04 -10.23 -3.64
CA ILE A 48 -0.90 -10.79 -4.38
C ILE A 48 -0.57 -9.91 -5.59
N LEU A 49 -1.58 -9.50 -6.37
CA LEU A 49 -1.40 -8.65 -7.55
C LEU A 49 -0.79 -7.30 -7.18
N ILE A 50 -1.31 -6.63 -6.15
CA ILE A 50 -0.76 -5.36 -5.66
C ILE A 50 0.70 -5.54 -5.22
N THR A 51 0.99 -6.61 -4.47
CA THR A 51 2.36 -6.90 -4.00
C THR A 51 3.32 -7.12 -5.16
N ILE A 52 2.91 -7.87 -6.19
CA ILE A 52 3.69 -8.06 -7.41
C ILE A 52 3.93 -6.71 -8.10
N ILE A 53 2.89 -5.91 -8.31
CA ILE A 53 3.00 -4.59 -8.95
C ILE A 53 3.99 -3.70 -8.20
N TRP A 54 3.89 -3.63 -6.88
CA TRP A 54 4.80 -2.86 -6.04
C TRP A 54 6.26 -3.30 -6.20
N ILE A 55 6.53 -4.60 -6.04
CA ILE A 55 7.88 -5.15 -6.14
C ILE A 55 8.45 -4.97 -7.55
N THR A 56 7.68 -5.33 -8.58
CA THR A 56 8.10 -5.23 -9.98
C THR A 56 8.35 -3.78 -10.37
N THR A 57 7.47 -2.84 -9.99
CA THR A 57 7.67 -1.42 -10.33
C THR A 57 8.95 -0.89 -9.70
N VAL A 58 9.14 -1.12 -8.39
CA VAL A 58 10.35 -0.69 -7.66
C VAL A 58 11.62 -1.31 -8.25
N TYR A 59 11.56 -2.59 -8.63
CA TYR A 59 12.66 -3.29 -9.28
C TYR A 59 12.99 -2.71 -10.67
N LEU A 60 11.98 -2.42 -11.49
CA LEU A 60 12.15 -1.86 -12.83
C LEU A 60 12.64 -0.40 -12.79
N THR A 61 12.13 0.40 -11.86
CA THR A 61 12.56 1.80 -11.66
C THR A 61 13.93 1.90 -10.98
N GLN A 62 14.50 0.77 -10.55
CA GLN A 62 15.80 0.71 -9.85
C GLN A 62 15.87 1.68 -8.68
N ASP A 63 14.81 1.68 -7.86
CA ASP A 63 14.72 2.61 -6.74
C ASP A 63 15.90 2.43 -5.78
N SER A 64 16.48 3.55 -5.34
CA SER A 64 17.65 3.55 -4.48
C SER A 64 17.36 3.12 -3.04
N HIS A 65 16.10 3.16 -2.60
CA HIS A 65 15.69 2.83 -1.23
C HIS A 65 14.40 2.00 -1.23
N PRO A 66 14.42 0.80 -1.82
CA PRO A 66 13.22 -0.01 -2.07
C PRO A 66 12.40 -0.27 -0.80
N ILE A 67 13.09 -0.48 0.34
CA ILE A 67 12.45 -0.71 1.64
C ILE A 67 11.67 0.52 2.10
N VAL A 68 12.33 1.68 2.11
CA VAL A 68 11.72 2.93 2.58
C VAL A 68 10.57 3.32 1.65
N THR A 69 10.78 3.22 0.35
CA THR A 69 9.76 3.47 -0.69
C THR A 69 8.52 2.61 -0.48
N LEU A 70 8.66 1.30 -0.28
CA LEU A 70 7.50 0.40 -0.11
C LEU A 70 6.83 0.52 1.27
N VAL A 71 7.57 0.86 2.33
CA VAL A 71 6.97 1.20 3.63
C VAL A 71 6.09 2.45 3.51
N PHE A 72 6.61 3.54 2.92
CA PHE A 72 5.81 4.75 2.71
C PHE A 72 4.65 4.51 1.73
N THR A 73 4.82 3.63 0.75
CA THR A 73 3.74 3.20 -0.15
C THR A 73 2.62 2.52 0.63
N GLY A 74 2.96 1.61 1.55
CA GLY A 74 2.02 0.94 2.45
C GLY A 74 1.29 1.92 3.37
N ILE A 75 2.01 2.87 3.96
CA ILE A 75 1.42 3.94 4.78
C ILE A 75 0.45 4.79 3.95
N GLY A 76 0.88 5.24 2.77
CA GLY A 76 0.06 6.05 1.87
C GLY A 76 -1.22 5.33 1.46
N TYR A 77 -1.11 4.04 1.09
CA TYR A 77 -2.28 3.21 0.80
C TYR A 77 -3.20 3.08 2.02
N ALA A 78 -2.66 2.82 3.22
CA ALA A 78 -3.47 2.69 4.43
C ALA A 78 -4.26 3.97 4.73
N ILE A 79 -3.61 5.14 4.64
CA ILE A 79 -4.27 6.44 4.83
C ILE A 79 -5.39 6.62 3.80
N LEU A 80 -5.11 6.39 2.52
CA LEU A 80 -6.12 6.53 1.46
C LEU A 80 -7.28 5.56 1.64
N ALA A 81 -7.01 4.31 2.03
CA ALA A 81 -8.03 3.31 2.29
C ALA A 81 -8.93 3.69 3.49
N ILE A 82 -8.35 4.26 4.55
CA ILE A 82 -9.12 4.77 5.69
C ILE A 82 -10.03 5.93 5.27
N ILE A 83 -9.48 6.88 4.50
CA ILE A 83 -10.24 8.04 3.99
C ILE A 83 -11.39 7.57 3.09
N ILE A 84 -11.11 6.71 2.11
CA ILE A 84 -12.11 6.18 1.18
C ILE A 84 -13.17 5.39 1.94
N SER A 85 -12.79 4.52 2.87
CA SER A 85 -13.75 3.81 3.71
C SER A 85 -14.64 4.77 4.49
N GLY A 86 -14.07 5.82 5.07
CA GLY A 86 -14.79 6.83 5.85
C GLY A 86 -15.78 7.66 5.03
N ILE A 87 -15.46 7.95 3.77
CA ILE A 87 -16.33 8.72 2.87
C ILE A 87 -17.38 7.80 2.26
N LEU A 88 -16.99 6.61 1.81
CA LEU A 88 -17.83 5.78 0.97
C LEU A 88 -18.77 4.88 1.79
N SER A 89 -18.40 4.49 3.01
CA SER A 89 -19.28 3.66 3.84
C SER A 89 -20.57 4.37 4.27
N PRO A 90 -20.58 5.65 4.71
CA PRO A 90 -21.82 6.34 5.06
C PRO A 90 -22.73 6.53 3.85
N ILE A 91 -22.14 6.77 2.67
CA ILE A 91 -22.88 6.94 1.42
C ILE A 91 -23.58 5.63 1.01
N LEU A 92 -22.90 4.50 1.14
CA LEU A 92 -23.41 3.21 0.67
C LEU A 92 -24.27 2.46 1.69
N THR A 93 -23.96 2.60 2.98
CA THR A 93 -24.59 1.80 4.05
C THR A 93 -25.42 2.62 5.03
N GLY A 94 -25.43 3.95 4.89
CA GLY A 94 -26.13 4.87 5.81
C GLY A 94 -25.42 5.08 7.15
N HIS A 95 -24.34 4.36 7.42
CA HIS A 95 -23.59 4.43 8.69
C HIS A 95 -22.08 4.48 8.44
N LEU A 96 -21.36 5.17 9.34
CA LEU A 96 -19.91 5.16 9.32
C LEU A 96 -19.41 3.77 9.74
N GLN A 97 -18.56 3.18 8.91
CA GLN A 97 -17.96 1.87 9.09
C GLN A 97 -16.46 1.95 8.75
N GLY A 98 -15.72 0.95 9.21
CA GLY A 98 -14.29 0.85 8.98
C GLY A 98 -13.44 1.54 10.06
N PRO A 99 -12.14 1.75 9.81
CA PRO A 99 -11.18 2.12 10.86
C PRO A 99 -11.49 3.44 11.57
N LEU A 100 -12.22 4.36 10.93
CA LEU A 100 -12.57 5.64 11.56
C LEU A 100 -13.55 5.51 12.74
N THR A 101 -14.27 4.39 12.86
CA THR A 101 -15.19 4.18 14.00
C THR A 101 -14.46 3.81 15.29
N ASN A 102 -13.19 3.39 15.22
CA ASN A 102 -12.42 2.95 16.36
C ASN A 102 -10.92 3.28 16.18
N PRO A 103 -10.32 4.12 17.04
CA PRO A 103 -8.89 4.48 16.94
C PRO A 103 -7.95 3.27 16.86
N ARG A 104 -8.28 2.14 17.52
CA ARG A 104 -7.49 0.90 17.43
C ARG A 104 -7.50 0.30 16.02
N GLY A 105 -8.59 0.48 15.27
CA GLY A 105 -8.70 0.06 13.88
C GLY A 105 -7.75 0.83 12.96
N ILE A 106 -7.59 2.15 13.17
CA ILE A 106 -6.62 2.98 12.43
C ILE A 106 -5.21 2.44 12.61
N VAL A 107 -4.81 2.24 13.87
CA VAL A 107 -3.47 1.72 14.21
C VAL A 107 -3.24 0.34 13.60
N SER A 108 -4.24 -0.55 13.68
CA SER A 108 -4.15 -1.89 13.10
C SER A 108 -3.96 -1.87 11.58
N VAL A 109 -4.73 -1.04 10.86
CA VAL A 109 -4.61 -0.92 9.40
C VAL A 109 -3.27 -0.32 9.01
N LEU A 110 -2.82 0.74 9.68
CA LEU A 110 -1.50 1.33 9.43
C LEU A 110 -0.39 0.32 9.65
N LEU A 111 -0.37 -0.34 10.81
CA LEU A 111 0.69 -1.28 11.18
C LEU A 111 0.75 -2.47 10.21
N THR A 112 -0.40 -3.03 9.85
CA THR A 112 -0.47 -4.13 8.89
C THR A 112 0.15 -3.75 7.54
N ASN A 113 -0.16 -2.55 7.04
CA ASN A 113 0.38 -2.09 5.75
C ASN A 113 1.84 -1.66 5.83
N VAL A 114 2.32 -1.16 6.98
CA VAL A 114 3.75 -0.94 7.23
C VAL A 114 4.52 -2.25 7.17
N ILE A 115 4.02 -3.30 7.84
CA ILE A 115 4.63 -4.63 7.82
C ILE A 115 4.66 -5.19 6.39
N TRP A 116 3.57 -5.03 5.64
CA TRP A 116 3.50 -5.48 4.25
C TRP A 116 4.46 -4.69 3.32
N GLY A 117 4.53 -3.38 3.50
CA GLY A 117 5.50 -2.51 2.81
C GLY A 117 6.94 -2.90 3.13
N LEU A 118 7.23 -3.28 4.37
CA LEU A 118 8.54 -3.76 4.79
C LEU A 118 8.89 -5.11 4.12
N ILE A 119 7.98 -6.09 4.16
CA ILE A 119 8.20 -7.41 3.55
C ILE A 119 8.44 -7.27 2.05
N SER A 120 7.57 -6.54 1.34
CA SER A 120 7.73 -6.29 -0.10
C SER A 120 9.01 -5.50 -0.41
N GLY A 121 9.34 -4.52 0.43
CA GLY A 121 10.60 -3.78 0.42
C GLY A 121 11.85 -4.67 0.50
N LEU A 122 11.85 -5.63 1.43
CA LEU A 122 12.94 -6.59 1.61
C LEU A 122 13.09 -7.51 0.40
N ILE A 123 11.98 -7.96 -0.19
CA ILE A 123 11.98 -8.77 -1.41
C ILE A 123 12.58 -7.96 -2.58
N ALA A 124 12.07 -6.75 -2.82
CA ALA A 124 12.56 -5.88 -3.89
C ALA A 124 14.05 -5.54 -3.72
N SER A 125 14.49 -5.24 -2.50
CA SER A 125 15.90 -4.99 -2.17
C SER A 125 16.78 -6.20 -2.49
N SER A 126 16.31 -7.40 -2.14
CA SER A 126 17.05 -8.64 -2.42
C SER A 126 17.17 -8.89 -3.93
N LEU A 127 16.10 -8.66 -4.70
CA LEU A 127 16.11 -8.79 -6.16
C LEU A 127 17.06 -7.78 -6.84
N LEU A 128 17.06 -6.52 -6.38
CA LEU A 128 17.96 -5.48 -6.90
C LEU A 128 19.44 -5.80 -6.62
N LYS A 129 19.75 -6.35 -5.43
CA LYS A 129 21.10 -6.80 -5.08
C LYS A 129 21.59 -7.95 -5.97
N ILE A 130 20.69 -8.85 -6.38
CA ILE A 130 21.03 -9.95 -7.29
C ILE A 130 21.28 -9.42 -8.70
N LYS A 131 20.51 -8.44 -9.17
CA LYS A 131 20.67 -7.83 -10.50
C LYS A 131 21.97 -7.02 -10.65
N GLY A 132 22.41 -6.37 -9.57
CA GLY A 132 23.62 -5.54 -9.56
C GLY A 132 24.91 -6.32 -9.26
N LYS A 133 24.82 -7.64 -9.05
CA LYS A 133 25.94 -8.58 -9.06
C LYS A 133 26.02 -9.25 -10.43
#